data_AF-A0AAW4BFR0-F1
#
_entry.id   AF-A0AAW4BFR0-F1
#
_cell.length_a   1.000
_cell.length_b   1.000
_cell.length_c   1.000
_cell.angle_alpha   90.00
_cell.angle_beta   90.00
_cell.angle_gamma   90.00
#
_symmetry.space_group_name_H-M   'P 1'
#
loop_
_entity.id
_entity.type
_entity.pdbx_description
1 polymer ?
#
loop_
_entity_poly.entity_id
_entity_poly.type
_entity_poly.pdbx_seq_one_letter_code
_entity_poly.pdbx_strand_id
1 'polypeptide(L)'
;LSKGKYVTFFDSDDLLLDGYVENIMVSIDTHEPDIIEFGFRKFSSSIDLDNGEDIFVHNKIGMNSSDDISSYIYSKSMWYPWCRVFKSNLLLDKEHFFPPGVRFCEDMMAIYKVYLNNRKIYSIRKSLYGYRTNPQGATLNIKEDYYDNLLNFYYSIKDIDNKNIDYMLINLSYLLYRCSMGKKLPIMVRLKFKCLFFKCLSKRNISYRKKIILLSPRVYEYLRWLKGVKNENNV
;
A
#
# COMPACT_ATOMS: atom_id res chain seq x y z
N LEU A 1 8.46 15.64 -18.01
CA LEU A 1 8.84 14.22 -17.83
C LEU A 1 10.30 14.11 -17.37
N SER A 2 10.60 13.20 -16.44
CA SER A 2 11.96 12.98 -15.91
C SER A 2 12.86 12.22 -16.90
N LYS A 3 14.11 12.69 -17.05
CA LYS A 3 15.19 12.09 -17.86
C LYS A 3 16.23 11.32 -17.03
N GLY A 4 16.06 11.22 -15.71
CA GLY A 4 17.02 10.52 -14.83
C GLY A 4 17.07 9.01 -15.08
N LYS A 5 18.18 8.35 -14.69
CA LYS A 5 18.30 6.86 -14.66
C LYS A 5 17.41 6.26 -13.56
N TYR A 6 17.18 7.02 -12.50
CA TYR A 6 16.29 6.70 -11.39
C TYR A 6 15.26 7.81 -11.16
N VAL A 7 14.10 7.44 -10.63
CA VAL A 7 12.98 8.33 -10.30
C VAL A 7 12.52 8.04 -8.88
N THR A 8 12.27 9.10 -8.12
CA THR A 8 11.60 9.06 -6.83
C THR A 8 10.45 10.06 -6.81
N PHE A 9 9.60 9.97 -5.81
CA PHE A 9 8.41 10.79 -5.64
C PHE A 9 8.55 11.56 -4.32
N PHE A 10 8.10 12.81 -4.33
CA PHE A 10 8.17 13.70 -3.18
C PHE A 10 6.91 14.54 -3.16
N ASP A 11 6.12 14.38 -2.10
CA ASP A 11 4.89 15.13 -1.92
C ASP A 11 5.21 16.54 -1.43
N SER A 12 4.43 17.53 -1.89
CA SER A 12 4.75 18.96 -1.68
C SER A 12 4.68 19.42 -0.23
N ASP A 13 4.00 18.67 0.63
CA ASP A 13 3.83 18.94 2.06
C ASP A 13 4.77 18.13 2.95
N ASP A 14 5.57 17.24 2.38
CA ASP A 14 6.50 16.38 3.10
C ASP A 14 7.91 16.98 3.22
N LEU A 15 8.80 16.27 3.92
CA LEU A 15 10.19 16.68 4.14
C LEU A 15 11.16 15.54 3.79
N LEU A 16 12.33 15.90 3.25
CA LEU A 16 13.45 14.97 3.12
C LEU A 16 14.31 15.05 4.38
N LEU A 17 14.70 13.89 4.92
CA LEU A 17 15.54 13.81 6.11
C LEU A 17 17.03 13.69 5.73
N ASP A 18 17.88 13.91 6.72
CA ASP A 18 19.33 13.97 6.53
C ASP A 18 19.90 12.74 5.84
N GLY A 19 20.72 13.00 4.81
CA GLY A 19 21.38 11.97 4.02
C GLY A 19 20.50 11.30 2.97
N TYR A 20 19.30 11.83 2.66
CA TYR A 20 18.42 11.29 1.60
C TYR A 20 19.19 11.06 0.29
N VAL A 21 19.78 12.11 -0.27
CA VAL A 21 20.49 12.04 -1.56
C VAL A 21 21.75 11.17 -1.45
N GLU A 22 22.56 11.37 -0.41
CA GLU A 22 23.82 10.62 -0.22
C GLU A 22 23.59 9.11 -0.14
N ASN A 23 22.65 8.66 0.68
CA ASN A 23 22.37 7.23 0.85
C ASN A 23 21.80 6.60 -0.43
N ILE A 24 20.98 7.34 -1.18
CA ILE A 24 20.47 6.89 -2.48
C ILE A 24 21.61 6.77 -3.49
N MET A 25 22.48 7.77 -3.60
CA MET A 25 23.61 7.75 -4.54
C MET A 25 24.58 6.62 -4.22
N VAL A 26 24.97 6.45 -2.96
CA VAL A 26 25.82 5.32 -2.52
C VAL A 26 25.18 3.97 -2.87
N SER A 27 23.87 3.84 -2.68
CA SER A 27 23.14 2.61 -3.02
C SER A 27 23.16 2.34 -4.53
N ILE A 28 22.99 3.37 -5.36
CA ILE A 28 23.05 3.27 -6.83
C ILE A 28 24.45 2.85 -7.27
N ASP A 29 25.49 3.55 -6.79
CA ASP A 29 26.86 3.37 -7.25
C ASP A 29 27.44 2.02 -6.82
N THR A 30 27.04 1.53 -5.64
CA THR A 30 27.58 0.27 -5.07
C THR A 30 26.82 -0.96 -5.57
N HIS A 31 25.51 -0.88 -5.77
CA HIS A 31 24.66 -2.06 -5.94
C HIS A 31 23.83 -2.09 -7.23
N GLU A 32 23.69 -0.95 -7.91
CA GLU A 32 22.82 -0.77 -9.09
C GLU A 32 21.42 -1.44 -8.99
N PRO A 33 20.68 -1.25 -7.89
CA PRO A 33 19.43 -1.97 -7.66
C PRO A 33 18.32 -1.50 -8.59
N ASP A 34 17.30 -2.32 -8.82
CA ASP A 34 16.13 -1.93 -9.60
C ASP A 34 15.21 -0.99 -8.80
N ILE A 35 15.14 -1.22 -7.48
CA ILE A 35 14.37 -0.42 -6.53
C ILE A 35 15.23 -0.16 -5.29
N ILE A 36 15.17 1.05 -4.75
CA ILE A 36 15.71 1.39 -3.44
C ILE A 36 14.53 1.68 -2.52
N GLU A 37 14.54 1.14 -1.31
CA GLU A 37 13.54 1.40 -0.27
C GLU A 37 14.22 1.96 0.97
N PHE A 38 13.55 2.84 1.70
CA PHE A 38 14.05 3.43 2.93
C PHE A 38 12.91 3.67 3.93
N GLY A 39 13.28 3.95 5.17
CA GLY A 39 12.31 4.26 6.23
C GLY A 39 11.76 5.68 6.13
N PHE A 40 10.75 5.93 6.94
CA PHE A 40 10.17 7.26 7.12
C PHE A 40 9.73 7.50 8.55
N ARG A 41 9.58 8.78 8.91
CA ARG A 41 8.98 9.23 10.16
C ARG A 41 7.73 10.01 9.87
N LYS A 42 6.74 9.93 10.77
CA LYS A 42 5.52 10.73 10.69
C LYS A 42 5.69 12.01 11.48
N PHE A 43 5.17 13.12 10.96
CA PHE A 43 5.20 14.39 11.69
C PHE A 43 3.95 15.24 11.44
N SER A 44 3.52 15.97 12.45
CA SER A 44 2.51 17.04 12.37
C SER A 44 3.13 18.40 12.67
N SER A 45 4.12 18.40 13.57
CA SER A 45 5.00 19.51 13.90
C SER A 45 6.47 19.08 13.76
N SER A 46 7.39 20.04 13.67
CA SER A 46 8.82 19.73 13.51
C SER A 46 9.40 18.92 14.68
N ILE A 47 8.87 19.08 15.90
CA ILE A 47 9.28 18.34 17.10
C ILE A 47 9.06 16.81 16.98
N ASP A 48 8.11 16.40 16.14
CA ASP A 48 7.79 14.98 15.95
C ASP A 48 8.89 14.24 15.18
N LEU A 49 9.73 14.94 14.41
CA LEU A 49 10.80 14.31 13.62
C LEU A 49 12.00 13.86 14.45
N ASP A 50 12.28 14.57 15.53
CA ASP A 50 13.41 14.27 16.44
C ASP A 50 13.11 13.05 17.31
N ASN A 51 11.84 12.84 17.67
CA ASN A 51 11.38 11.76 18.54
C ASN A 51 10.52 10.71 17.82
N GLY A 52 10.41 10.81 16.49
CA GLY A 52 9.52 9.98 15.69
C GLY A 52 10.01 8.54 15.56
N GLU A 53 9.07 7.59 15.58
CA GLU A 53 9.36 6.17 15.32
C GLU A 53 9.76 5.98 13.84
N ASP A 54 10.86 5.25 13.62
CA ASP A 54 11.28 4.84 12.27
C ASP A 54 10.36 3.74 11.73
N ILE A 55 9.68 4.02 10.62
CA ILE A 55 8.79 3.08 9.95
C ILE A 55 9.44 2.63 8.65
N PHE A 56 9.64 1.31 8.51
CA PHE A 56 10.23 0.72 7.31
C PHE A 56 9.18 0.02 6.45
N VAL A 57 9.44 -0.05 5.15
CA VAL A 57 8.63 -0.81 4.19
C VAL A 57 8.53 -2.28 4.59
N HIS A 58 9.63 -2.84 5.12
CA HIS A 58 9.75 -4.18 5.68
C HIS A 58 11.01 -4.29 6.56
N ASN A 59 11.20 -5.44 7.23
CA ASN A 59 12.27 -5.61 8.22
C ASN A 59 13.61 -6.11 7.64
N LYS A 60 13.66 -6.55 6.37
CA LYS A 60 14.92 -6.92 5.70
C LYS A 60 15.70 -5.66 5.29
N ILE A 61 17.03 -5.71 5.39
CA ILE A 61 17.96 -4.61 5.09
C ILE A 61 19.01 -5.10 4.08
N GLY A 62 19.52 -4.20 3.24
CA GLY A 62 20.51 -4.51 2.21
C GLY A 62 19.88 -5.04 0.94
N MET A 63 20.62 -5.87 0.20
CA MET A 63 20.15 -6.43 -1.07
C MET A 63 19.15 -7.56 -0.84
N ASN A 64 17.99 -7.47 -1.50
CA ASN A 64 16.89 -8.41 -1.44
C ASN A 64 16.38 -8.71 -2.85
N SER A 65 15.72 -9.86 -3.02
CA SER A 65 14.84 -10.10 -4.17
C SER A 65 13.43 -9.56 -3.90
N SER A 66 12.65 -9.28 -4.94
CA SER A 66 11.23 -8.97 -4.74
C SER A 66 10.47 -10.14 -4.12
N ASP A 67 10.84 -11.39 -4.43
CA ASP A 67 10.20 -12.58 -3.85
C ASP A 67 10.36 -12.67 -2.32
N ASP A 68 11.50 -12.19 -1.82
CA ASP A 68 11.85 -12.16 -0.41
C ASP A 68 10.98 -11.23 0.43
N ILE A 69 10.46 -10.16 -0.18
CA ILE A 69 9.82 -9.05 0.55
C ILE A 69 8.37 -8.81 0.12
N SER A 70 7.96 -9.27 -1.07
CA SER A 70 6.65 -8.95 -1.65
C SER A 70 5.52 -9.40 -0.72
N SER A 71 5.59 -10.57 -0.11
CA SER A 71 4.53 -11.00 0.81
C SER A 71 4.35 -10.05 2.00
N TYR A 72 5.41 -9.38 2.47
CA TYR A 72 5.30 -8.34 3.50
C TYR A 72 4.59 -7.11 2.93
N ILE A 73 5.10 -6.56 1.81
CA ILE A 73 4.56 -5.35 1.16
C ILE A 73 3.08 -5.54 0.85
N TYR A 74 2.71 -6.64 0.22
CA TYR A 74 1.33 -6.96 -0.13
C TYR A 74 0.45 -7.19 1.11
N SER A 75 0.93 -7.88 2.15
CA SER A 75 0.10 -8.12 3.35
C SER A 75 -0.15 -6.86 4.19
N LYS A 76 0.85 -5.97 4.24
CA LYS A 76 0.79 -4.69 4.97
C LYS A 76 0.24 -3.54 4.13
N SER A 77 0.09 -3.74 2.82
CA SER A 77 -0.36 -2.72 1.87
C SER A 77 0.56 -1.50 1.80
N MET A 78 1.88 -1.73 1.84
CA MET A 78 2.91 -0.68 1.88
C MET A 78 3.19 -0.10 0.48
N TRP A 79 2.19 0.54 -0.12
CA TRP A 79 2.24 1.04 -1.50
C TRP A 79 2.68 2.51 -1.61
N TYR A 80 3.60 2.97 -0.78
CA TYR A 80 4.00 4.38 -0.78
C TYR A 80 5.12 4.65 -1.81
N PRO A 81 4.90 5.43 -2.88
CA PRO A 81 5.94 5.72 -3.87
C PRO A 81 7.05 6.60 -3.29
N TRP A 82 6.74 7.45 -2.33
CA TRP A 82 7.65 8.44 -1.74
C TRP A 82 8.74 7.84 -0.84
N CYS A 83 8.56 6.62 -0.33
CA CYS A 83 9.62 5.89 0.38
C CYS A 83 10.47 5.00 -0.53
N ARG A 84 10.45 5.27 -1.85
CA ARG A 84 11.08 4.43 -2.87
C ARG A 84 11.75 5.25 -3.97
N VAL A 85 12.79 4.65 -4.54
CA VAL A 85 13.43 5.12 -5.77
C VAL A 85 13.41 3.96 -6.76
N PHE A 86 12.95 4.20 -7.98
CA PHE A 86 12.79 3.20 -9.02
C PHE A 86 13.77 3.47 -10.16
N LYS A 87 14.36 2.43 -10.77
CA LYS A 87 14.93 2.56 -12.11
C LYS A 87 13.86 3.06 -13.06
N SER A 88 14.19 4.06 -13.87
CA SER A 88 13.23 4.76 -14.72
C SER A 88 12.51 3.88 -15.73
N ASN A 89 13.11 2.77 -16.15
CA ASN A 89 12.51 1.81 -17.08
C ASN A 89 11.43 0.92 -16.44
N LEU A 90 11.32 0.90 -15.11
CA LEU A 90 10.26 0.19 -14.40
C LEU A 90 8.93 0.94 -14.42
N LEU A 91 8.98 2.26 -14.57
CA LEU A 91 7.82 3.13 -14.67
C LEU A 91 7.36 3.17 -16.13
N LEU A 92 6.85 2.03 -16.62
CA LEU A 92 6.31 1.87 -17.98
C LEU A 92 5.20 2.90 -18.21
N ASP A 93 5.23 3.57 -19.36
CA ASP A 93 4.38 4.72 -19.66
C ASP A 93 4.38 5.75 -18.53
N LYS A 94 5.47 6.53 -18.44
CA LYS A 94 5.68 7.52 -17.38
C LYS A 94 4.53 8.53 -17.23
N GLU A 95 3.73 8.74 -18.27
CA GLU A 95 2.57 9.63 -18.24
C GLU A 95 1.35 8.98 -17.59
N HIS A 96 1.21 7.65 -17.67
CA HIS A 96 0.06 6.89 -17.18
C HIS A 96 0.42 5.81 -16.14
N PHE A 97 1.60 5.91 -15.52
CA PHE A 97 2.05 4.96 -14.50
C PHE A 97 1.02 4.87 -13.36
N PHE A 98 0.54 6.03 -12.89
CA PHE A 98 -0.63 6.11 -12.03
C PHE A 98 -1.91 6.19 -12.86
N PRO A 99 -2.98 5.48 -12.48
CA PRO A 99 -4.23 5.50 -13.23
C PRO A 99 -4.86 6.91 -13.21
N PRO A 100 -5.08 7.54 -14.37
CA PRO A 100 -5.62 8.90 -14.43
C PRO A 100 -7.03 8.96 -13.85
N GLY A 101 -7.32 10.03 -13.10
CA GLY A 101 -8.63 10.24 -12.48
C GLY A 101 -8.91 9.42 -11.23
N VAL A 102 -8.01 8.54 -10.80
CA VAL A 102 -8.11 7.80 -9.53
C VAL A 102 -7.46 8.63 -8.42
N ARG A 103 -8.24 8.96 -7.38
CA ARG A 103 -7.80 9.78 -6.24
C ARG A 103 -7.58 8.99 -4.95
N PHE A 104 -7.88 7.70 -4.99
CA PHE A 104 -7.81 6.83 -3.83
C PHE A 104 -7.21 5.48 -4.24
N CYS A 105 -6.11 5.12 -3.58
CA CYS A 105 -5.37 3.88 -3.81
C CYS A 105 -4.78 3.75 -5.24
N GLU A 106 -4.60 4.85 -5.94
CA GLU A 106 -3.86 4.95 -7.21
C GLU A 106 -2.45 4.38 -7.09
N ASP A 107 -1.76 4.63 -5.96
CA ASP A 107 -0.44 4.07 -5.71
C ASP A 107 -0.45 2.54 -5.69
N MET A 108 -1.43 1.95 -5.02
CA MET A 108 -1.61 0.50 -4.97
C MET A 108 -1.84 -0.07 -6.36
N MET A 109 -2.63 0.61 -7.21
CA MET A 109 -2.93 0.18 -8.58
C MET A 109 -1.73 0.34 -9.53
N ALA A 110 -0.78 1.20 -9.21
CA ALA A 110 0.43 1.41 -9.99
C ALA A 110 1.58 0.50 -9.53
N ILE A 111 1.95 0.61 -8.25
CA ILE A 111 3.20 0.07 -7.70
C ILE A 111 3.20 -1.45 -7.65
N TYR A 112 2.05 -2.11 -7.42
CA TYR A 112 2.03 -3.58 -7.32
C TYR A 112 2.62 -4.27 -8.57
N LYS A 113 2.42 -3.68 -9.75
CA LYS A 113 2.92 -4.20 -11.04
C LYS A 113 4.44 -4.27 -11.07
N VAL A 114 5.11 -3.33 -10.40
CA VAL A 114 6.58 -3.28 -10.31
C VAL A 114 7.14 -4.53 -9.62
N TYR A 115 6.40 -5.04 -8.64
CA TYR A 115 6.74 -6.22 -7.82
C TYR A 115 6.23 -7.56 -8.39
N LEU A 116 5.58 -7.58 -9.56
CA LEU A 116 5.14 -8.83 -10.20
C LEU A 116 6.30 -9.63 -10.81
N ASN A 117 7.39 -8.95 -11.16
CA ASN A 117 8.60 -9.57 -11.72
C ASN A 117 9.71 -9.61 -10.67
N ASN A 118 10.68 -10.50 -10.84
CA ASN A 118 11.83 -10.55 -9.95
C ASN A 118 12.67 -9.26 -10.08
N ARG A 119 12.85 -8.54 -8.97
CA ARG A 119 13.61 -7.26 -8.90
C ARG A 119 14.74 -7.35 -7.89
N LYS A 120 15.85 -6.66 -8.19
CA LYS A 120 16.89 -6.36 -7.19
C LYS A 120 16.47 -5.15 -6.36
N ILE A 121 16.30 -5.35 -5.06
CA ILE A 121 15.79 -4.32 -4.16
C ILE A 121 16.82 -4.05 -3.08
N TYR A 122 17.24 -2.79 -2.94
CA TYR A 122 18.15 -2.39 -1.88
C TYR A 122 17.41 -1.62 -0.80
N SER A 123 17.37 -2.16 0.41
CA SER A 123 16.62 -1.59 1.54
C SER A 123 17.57 -0.92 2.53
N ILE A 124 17.55 0.41 2.58
CA ILE A 124 18.40 1.23 3.43
C ILE A 124 17.90 1.20 4.88
N ARG A 125 18.79 0.95 5.83
CA ARG A 125 18.48 0.98 7.27
C ARG A 125 18.52 2.40 7.83
N LYS A 126 17.77 3.31 7.23
CA LYS A 126 17.65 4.69 7.68
C LYS A 126 16.30 5.25 7.26
N SER A 127 15.69 6.06 8.13
CA SER A 127 14.56 6.90 7.72
C SER A 127 15.09 8.10 6.96
N LEU A 128 14.72 8.21 5.70
CA LEU A 128 15.14 9.30 4.82
C LEU A 128 14.00 10.25 4.48
N TYR A 129 12.77 9.93 4.91
CA TYR A 129 11.57 10.67 4.52
C TYR A 129 10.75 11.06 5.75
N GLY A 130 10.31 12.32 5.79
CA GLY A 130 9.35 12.83 6.77
C GLY A 130 7.99 12.92 6.10
N TYR A 131 7.05 12.08 6.52
CA TYR A 131 5.67 12.06 6.05
C TYR A 131 4.77 12.91 6.94
N ARG A 132 4.16 13.95 6.38
CA ARG A 132 3.25 14.84 7.09
C ARG A 132 1.93 14.13 7.34
N THR A 133 1.51 14.10 8.61
CA THR A 133 0.18 13.61 8.97
C THR A 133 -0.83 14.74 8.83
N ASN A 134 -1.81 14.55 7.94
CA ASN A 134 -2.96 15.44 7.83
C ASN A 134 -4.20 14.76 8.44
N PRO A 135 -4.70 15.24 9.60
CA PRO A 135 -5.92 14.71 10.22
C PRO A 135 -7.18 14.87 9.37
N GLN A 136 -7.17 15.72 8.34
CA GLN A 136 -8.28 15.92 7.40
C GLN A 136 -8.02 15.28 6.02
N GLY A 137 -7.04 14.37 5.92
CA GLY A 137 -6.64 13.75 4.66
C GLY A 137 -7.74 12.95 3.96
N ALA A 138 -7.50 12.63 2.68
CA ALA A 138 -8.45 12.00 1.76
C ALA A 138 -9.08 10.69 2.26
N THR A 139 -8.42 9.98 3.18
CA THR A 139 -8.87 8.69 3.74
C THR A 139 -10.14 8.80 4.60
N LEU A 140 -10.50 10.00 5.08
CA LEU A 140 -11.68 10.20 5.94
C LEU A 140 -12.96 10.49 5.14
N ASN A 141 -12.84 11.09 3.95
CA ASN A 141 -13.98 11.49 3.12
C ASN A 141 -14.15 10.50 1.96
N ILE A 142 -14.88 9.42 2.22
CA ILE A 142 -15.21 8.40 1.20
C ILE A 142 -16.09 9.07 0.12
N LYS A 143 -15.67 8.96 -1.14
CA LYS A 143 -16.42 9.42 -2.30
C LYS A 143 -16.99 8.22 -3.08
N GLU A 144 -18.05 8.46 -3.83
CA GLU A 144 -18.74 7.39 -4.58
C GLU A 144 -17.82 6.72 -5.62
N ASP A 145 -16.95 7.48 -6.28
CA ASP A 145 -16.01 7.00 -7.29
C ASP A 145 -14.97 6.01 -6.73
N TYR A 146 -14.70 6.05 -5.42
CA TYR A 146 -13.73 5.14 -4.79
C TYR A 146 -14.19 3.69 -4.89
N TYR A 147 -15.47 3.43 -4.66
CA TYR A 147 -16.00 2.06 -4.71
C TYR A 147 -15.88 1.48 -6.12
N ASP A 148 -16.30 2.23 -7.13
CA ASP A 148 -16.32 1.76 -8.51
C ASP A 148 -14.89 1.56 -9.04
N ASN A 149 -13.96 2.46 -8.72
CA ASN A 149 -12.54 2.30 -9.06
C ASN A 149 -11.91 1.07 -8.39
N LEU A 150 -12.18 0.82 -7.10
CA LEU A 150 -11.69 -0.37 -6.40
C LEU A 150 -12.29 -1.65 -6.97
N LEU A 151 -13.56 -1.63 -7.36
CA LEU A 151 -14.25 -2.80 -7.92
C LEU A 151 -13.72 -3.12 -9.33
N ASN A 152 -13.50 -2.10 -10.16
CA ASN A 152 -12.85 -2.24 -11.46
C ASN A 152 -11.44 -2.80 -11.31
N PHE A 153 -10.67 -2.28 -10.35
CA PHE A 153 -9.34 -2.81 -10.07
C PHE A 153 -9.39 -4.27 -9.59
N TYR A 154 -10.32 -4.64 -8.72
CA TYR A 154 -10.55 -6.03 -8.34
C TYR A 154 -10.77 -6.92 -9.58
N TYR A 155 -11.63 -6.51 -10.52
CA TYR A 155 -11.88 -7.29 -11.73
C TYR A 155 -10.65 -7.43 -12.61
N SER A 156 -9.76 -6.43 -12.63
CA SER A 156 -8.51 -6.49 -13.41
C SER A 156 -7.47 -7.46 -12.87
N ILE A 157 -7.52 -7.83 -11.58
CA ILE A 157 -6.49 -8.67 -10.93
C ILE A 157 -7.00 -10.00 -10.35
N LYS A 158 -8.33 -10.21 -10.27
CA LYS A 158 -8.94 -11.35 -9.55
C LYS A 158 -8.53 -12.75 -10.03
N ASP A 159 -8.07 -12.85 -11.27
CA ASP A 159 -7.72 -14.12 -11.93
C ASP A 159 -6.20 -14.33 -12.03
N ILE A 160 -5.39 -13.39 -11.53
CA ILE A 160 -3.94 -13.56 -11.49
C ILE A 160 -3.61 -14.59 -10.40
N ASP A 161 -3.07 -15.74 -10.80
CA ASP A 161 -2.66 -16.79 -9.87
C ASP A 161 -1.31 -16.44 -9.23
N ASN A 162 -1.37 -15.74 -8.10
CA ASN A 162 -0.19 -15.35 -7.34
C ASN A 162 -0.54 -15.17 -5.85
N LYS A 163 0.26 -15.77 -4.95
CA LYS A 163 0.06 -15.67 -3.49
C LYS A 163 0.04 -14.23 -2.97
N ASN A 164 0.76 -13.32 -3.62
CA ASN A 164 0.81 -11.91 -3.28
C ASN A 164 -0.48 -11.21 -3.72
N ILE A 165 -1.06 -11.60 -4.85
CA ILE A 165 -2.38 -11.12 -5.28
C ILE A 165 -3.47 -11.56 -4.31
N ASP A 166 -3.39 -12.75 -3.71
CA ASP A 166 -4.31 -13.13 -2.62
C ASP A 166 -4.25 -12.10 -1.46
N TYR A 167 -3.07 -11.64 -1.05
CA TYR A 167 -2.96 -10.57 -0.03
C TYR A 167 -3.56 -9.24 -0.50
N MET A 168 -3.36 -8.89 -1.78
CA MET A 168 -3.96 -7.69 -2.37
C MET A 168 -5.49 -7.75 -2.33
N LEU A 169 -6.08 -8.86 -2.77
CA LEU A 169 -7.53 -9.08 -2.75
C LEU A 169 -8.10 -9.02 -1.33
N ILE A 170 -7.34 -9.48 -0.33
CA ILE A 170 -7.73 -9.38 1.08
C ILE A 170 -7.76 -7.92 1.55
N ASN A 171 -6.79 -7.09 1.16
CA ASN A 171 -6.81 -5.65 1.46
C ASN A 171 -7.96 -4.96 0.71
N LEU A 172 -8.18 -5.31 -0.56
CA LEU A 172 -9.28 -4.80 -1.36
C LEU A 172 -10.64 -5.12 -0.75
N SER A 173 -10.83 -6.32 -0.19
CA SER A 173 -12.10 -6.66 0.46
C SER A 173 -12.43 -5.71 1.61
N TYR A 174 -11.41 -5.29 2.37
CA TYR A 174 -11.54 -4.30 3.43
C TYR A 174 -11.85 -2.91 2.88
N LEU A 175 -11.14 -2.48 1.83
CA LEU A 175 -11.35 -1.18 1.19
C LEU A 175 -12.74 -1.07 0.55
N LEU A 176 -13.16 -2.10 -0.18
CA LEU A 176 -14.50 -2.21 -0.79
C LEU A 176 -15.60 -2.20 0.27
N TYR A 177 -15.40 -2.88 1.40
CA TYR A 177 -16.31 -2.80 2.54
C TYR A 177 -16.44 -1.36 3.05
N ARG A 178 -15.30 -0.70 3.32
CA ARG A 178 -15.26 0.68 3.81
C ARG A 178 -15.92 1.66 2.85
N CYS A 179 -15.63 1.55 1.55
CA CYS A 179 -16.12 2.47 0.52
C CYS A 179 -17.50 2.10 -0.01
N SER A 180 -18.10 0.99 0.44
CA SER A 180 -19.37 0.51 -0.12
C SER A 180 -20.53 1.48 0.05
N MET A 181 -20.53 2.32 1.09
CA MET A 181 -21.64 3.23 1.40
C MET A 181 -23.01 2.50 1.40
N GLY A 182 -23.05 1.25 1.88
CA GLY A 182 -24.26 0.42 1.88
C GLY A 182 -24.52 -0.39 0.60
N LYS A 183 -23.74 -0.19 -0.47
CA LYS A 183 -23.78 -1.01 -1.69
C LYS A 183 -23.38 -2.46 -1.38
N LYS A 184 -24.17 -3.42 -1.85
CA LYS A 184 -23.81 -4.85 -1.76
C LYS A 184 -22.83 -5.21 -2.88
N LEU A 185 -21.74 -5.88 -2.53
CA LEU A 185 -20.83 -6.45 -3.51
C LEU A 185 -21.54 -7.50 -4.40
N PRO A 186 -21.17 -7.60 -5.69
CA PRO A 186 -21.67 -8.64 -6.57
C PRO A 186 -21.44 -10.05 -5.98
N ILE A 187 -22.38 -10.97 -6.23
CA ILE A 187 -22.38 -12.29 -5.59
C ILE A 187 -21.07 -13.07 -5.84
N MET A 188 -20.52 -12.98 -7.06
CA MET A 188 -19.27 -13.67 -7.42
C MET A 188 -18.06 -13.12 -6.68
N VAL A 189 -18.02 -11.81 -6.43
CA VAL A 189 -16.97 -11.17 -5.62
C VAL A 189 -17.03 -11.67 -4.17
N ARG A 190 -18.25 -11.74 -3.61
CA ARG A 190 -18.47 -12.26 -2.26
C ARG A 190 -18.06 -13.72 -2.12
N LEU A 191 -18.34 -14.57 -3.12
CA LEU A 191 -17.92 -15.96 -3.13
C LEU A 191 -16.40 -16.09 -3.17
N LYS A 192 -15.71 -15.32 -4.03
CA LYS A 192 -14.24 -15.28 -4.07
C LYS A 192 -13.64 -14.86 -2.72
N PHE A 193 -14.21 -13.84 -2.07
CA PHE A 193 -13.76 -13.41 -0.74
C PHE A 193 -13.96 -14.47 0.34
N LYS A 194 -15.06 -15.24 0.29
CA LYS A 194 -15.23 -16.40 1.18
C LYS A 194 -14.18 -17.49 0.91
N CYS A 195 -13.82 -17.76 -0.34
CA CYS A 195 -12.71 -18.68 -0.63
C CYS A 195 -11.38 -18.17 -0.04
N LEU A 196 -11.11 -16.87 -0.17
CA LEU A 196 -9.92 -16.25 0.44
C LEU A 196 -9.95 -16.32 1.98
N PHE A 197 -11.11 -16.21 2.61
CA PHE A 197 -11.26 -16.41 4.05
C PHE A 197 -10.70 -17.76 4.48
N PHE A 198 -11.13 -18.85 3.82
CA PHE A 198 -10.63 -20.19 4.13
C PHE A 198 -9.13 -20.34 3.87
N LYS A 199 -8.61 -19.77 2.77
CA LYS A 199 -7.17 -19.75 2.48
C LYS A 199 -6.32 -19.00 3.52
N CYS A 200 -6.91 -18.04 4.26
CA CYS A 200 -6.16 -17.20 5.19
C CYS A 200 -6.45 -17.46 6.68
N LEU A 201 -7.25 -18.47 7.02
CA LEU A 201 -7.54 -18.83 8.41
C LEU A 201 -6.27 -19.01 9.24
N SER A 202 -5.30 -19.78 8.74
CA SER A 202 -4.02 -20.06 9.39
C SER A 202 -2.99 -18.93 9.33
N LYS A 203 -3.19 -17.92 8.48
CA LYS A 203 -2.22 -16.84 8.26
C LYS A 203 -2.22 -15.83 9.42
N ARG A 204 -1.13 -15.80 10.21
CA ARG A 204 -0.99 -14.92 11.39
C ARG A 204 -0.77 -13.44 11.04
N ASN A 205 -0.23 -13.15 9.84
CA ASN A 205 0.03 -11.80 9.36
C ASN A 205 -1.22 -11.04 8.88
N ILE A 206 -2.38 -11.70 8.80
CA ILE A 206 -3.65 -11.07 8.43
C ILE A 206 -4.48 -10.83 9.69
N SER A 207 -4.89 -9.58 9.91
CA SER A 207 -5.70 -9.19 11.06
C SER A 207 -7.05 -9.92 11.11
N TYR A 208 -7.53 -10.22 12.32
CA TYR A 208 -8.87 -10.80 12.54
C TYR A 208 -9.99 -9.99 11.87
N ARG A 209 -9.88 -8.65 11.90
CA ARG A 209 -10.78 -7.73 11.20
C ARG A 209 -10.93 -8.06 9.72
N LYS A 210 -9.81 -8.14 8.98
CA LYS A 210 -9.80 -8.49 7.55
C LYS A 210 -10.40 -9.88 7.31
N LYS A 211 -10.10 -10.86 8.17
CA LYS A 211 -10.66 -12.22 8.07
C LYS A 211 -12.19 -12.23 8.20
N ILE A 212 -12.76 -11.57 9.22
CA ILE A 212 -14.23 -11.54 9.36
C ILE A 212 -14.87 -10.83 8.17
N ILE A 213 -14.29 -9.73 7.68
CA ILE A 213 -14.85 -8.98 6.56
C ILE A 213 -14.88 -9.82 5.28
N LEU A 214 -13.86 -10.66 5.03
CA LEU A 214 -13.88 -11.65 3.94
C LEU A 214 -15.04 -12.64 4.07
N LEU A 215 -15.31 -13.12 5.29
CA LEU A 215 -16.41 -14.06 5.56
C LEU A 215 -17.78 -13.38 5.38
N SER A 216 -17.98 -12.25 6.07
CA SER A 216 -19.20 -11.47 6.03
C SER A 216 -18.99 -10.09 6.68
N PRO A 217 -19.12 -8.99 5.91
CA PRO A 217 -19.15 -7.64 6.46
C PRO A 217 -20.19 -7.43 7.55
N ARG A 218 -21.38 -8.03 7.42
CA ARG A 218 -22.46 -7.94 8.41
C ARG A 218 -22.08 -8.58 9.75
N VAL A 219 -21.33 -9.68 9.72
CA VAL A 219 -20.83 -10.31 10.95
C VAL A 219 -19.83 -9.39 11.64
N TYR A 220 -18.97 -8.71 10.87
CA TYR A 220 -18.04 -7.74 11.41
C TYR A 220 -18.76 -6.54 12.06
N GLU A 221 -19.80 -6.00 11.41
CA GLU A 221 -20.64 -4.91 11.96
C GLU A 221 -21.31 -5.32 13.26
N TYR A 222 -21.92 -6.51 13.30
CA TYR A 222 -22.54 -7.06 14.51
C TYR A 222 -21.54 -7.20 15.66
N LEU A 223 -20.33 -7.73 15.38
CA LEU A 223 -19.27 -7.86 16.39
C LEU A 223 -18.73 -6.50 16.87
N ARG A 224 -18.70 -5.46 16.01
CA ARG A 224 -18.38 -4.09 16.46
C ARG A 224 -19.46 -3.53 17.36
N TRP A 225 -20.73 -3.72 16.98
CA TRP A 225 -21.88 -3.27 17.77
C TRP A 225 -21.88 -3.87 19.18
N LEU A 226 -21.63 -5.17 19.31
CA LEU A 226 -21.48 -5.84 20.62
C LEU A 226 -20.35 -5.28 21.49
N LYS A 227 -19.30 -4.74 20.87
CA LYS A 227 -18.17 -4.10 21.58
C LYS A 227 -18.43 -2.64 21.95
N GLY A 228 -19.65 -2.13 21.76
CA GLY A 228 -19.99 -0.74 22.06
C GLY A 228 -19.36 0.28 21.12
N VAL A 229 -18.80 -0.15 19.99
CA VAL A 229 -18.17 0.74 19.03
C VAL A 229 -19.26 1.32 18.12
N LYS A 230 -19.70 2.55 18.38
CA LYS A 230 -20.71 3.24 17.58
C LYS A 230 -20.24 3.43 16.12
N ASN A 231 -21.19 3.48 15.19
CA ASN A 231 -20.93 3.71 13.76
C ASN A 231 -20.36 5.12 13.56
N GLU A 232 -19.08 5.21 13.18
CA GLU A 232 -18.44 6.45 12.71
C GLU A 232 -18.81 6.79 11.24
N ASN A 233 -19.84 6.17 10.67
CA ASN A 233 -20.21 6.34 9.26
C ASN A 233 -21.55 7.08 9.05
N ASN A 234 -22.04 7.83 10.04
CA ASN A 234 -23.18 8.73 9.87
C ASN A 234 -22.78 10.17 10.27
N VAL A 235 -21.85 10.78 9.53
CA VAL A 235 -21.80 12.22 9.20
C VAL A 235 -21.13 12.34 7.84
#